data_AF-A0A8B6EMS3-F1
#
_entry.id   AF-A0A8B6EMS3-F1
#
_cell.length_a   1.000
_cell.length_b   1.000
_cell.length_c   1.000
_cell.angle_alpha   90.00
_cell.angle_beta   90.00
_cell.angle_gamma   90.00
#
_symmetry.space_group_name_H-M   'P 1'
#
loop_
_entity.id
_entity.type
_entity.pdbx_description
1 polymer ?
#
loop_
_entity_poly.entity_id
_entity_poly.type
_entity_poly.pdbx_seq_one_letter_code
_entity_poly.pdbx_strand_id
1 'polypeptide(L)'
;MKREGKDITVHKKAVAEGDIQKLYSSGIFSTDHPVTLQNKVFWDITLNFRRRGQEGLADLKKTSYAKPKDDTGQEYYKMTYNECDKTHHGVDSKENSRDERLLNLLEDQIGQYDVKNI
;
A
#
# COMPACT_ATOMS: atom_id res chain seq x y z
N MET A 1 20.76 -16.78 13.58
CA MET A 1 20.69 -15.99 12.32
C MET A 1 20.82 -14.48 12.53
N LYS A 2 19.77 -13.71 12.94
CA LYS A 2 19.92 -12.24 13.14
C LYS A 2 20.97 -11.85 14.20
N ARG A 3 21.06 -12.60 15.30
CA ARG A 3 22.03 -12.36 16.39
C ARG A 3 23.48 -12.76 16.06
N GLU A 4 23.70 -13.49 14.96
CA GLU A 4 25.05 -13.93 14.53
C GLU A 4 25.64 -13.04 13.44
N GLY A 5 24.97 -11.94 13.05
CA GLY A 5 25.47 -11.03 12.01
C GLY A 5 25.52 -11.62 10.59
N LYS A 6 24.98 -12.83 10.36
CA LYS A 6 24.95 -13.51 9.06
C LYS A 6 23.80 -13.07 8.16
N ASP A 7 23.04 -12.06 8.57
CA ASP A 7 21.95 -11.52 7.78
C ASP A 7 22.52 -10.57 6.71
N ILE A 8 22.74 -11.11 5.52
CA ILE A 8 23.23 -10.41 4.33
C ILE A 8 22.07 -9.78 3.53
N THR A 9 20.89 -9.63 4.13
CA THR A 9 19.72 -9.10 3.42
C THR A 9 19.95 -7.65 3.00
N VAL A 10 20.12 -7.44 1.70
CA VAL A 10 20.14 -6.11 1.09
C VAL A 10 18.70 -5.74 0.70
N HIS A 11 18.16 -4.71 1.34
CA HIS A 11 16.82 -4.21 1.02
C HIS A 11 16.81 -3.49 -0.33
N LYS A 12 15.76 -3.73 -1.13
CA LYS A 12 15.51 -2.96 -2.35
C LYS A 12 15.28 -1.49 -1.98
N LYS A 13 15.84 -0.57 -2.76
CA LYS A 13 15.59 0.87 -2.60
C LYS A 13 14.12 1.16 -2.85
N ALA A 14 13.55 2.06 -2.05
CA ALA A 14 12.22 2.60 -2.32
C ALA A 14 12.22 3.36 -3.65
N VAL A 15 11.06 3.41 -4.31
CA VAL A 15 10.88 4.25 -5.49
C VAL A 15 10.95 5.71 -5.03
N ALA A 16 11.84 6.50 -5.65
CA ALA A 16 11.98 7.90 -5.30
C ALA A 16 10.75 8.69 -5.73
N GLU A 17 10.36 9.70 -4.95
CA GLU A 17 9.20 10.53 -5.26
C GLU A 17 9.31 11.20 -6.64
N GLY A 18 10.50 11.68 -7.01
CA GLY A 18 10.75 12.24 -8.34
C GLY A 18 10.56 11.24 -9.47
N ASP A 19 10.77 9.94 -9.24
CA ASP A 19 10.50 8.92 -10.25
C ASP A 19 8.99 8.61 -10.35
N ILE A 20 8.28 8.65 -9.23
CA ILE A 20 6.80 8.56 -9.22
C ILE A 20 6.21 9.74 -10.02
N GLN A 21 6.68 10.96 -9.79
CA GLN A 21 6.24 12.14 -10.53
C GLN A 21 6.46 11.99 -12.03
N LYS A 22 7.63 11.49 -12.46
CA LYS A 22 7.91 11.22 -13.88
C LYS A 22 6.95 10.20 -14.49
N LEU A 23 6.54 9.18 -13.74
CA LEU A 23 5.58 8.18 -14.23
C LEU A 23 4.20 8.81 -14.49
N TYR A 24 3.73 9.69 -13.61
CA TYR A 24 2.46 10.41 -13.84
C TYR A 24 2.57 11.46 -14.95
N SER A 25 3.71 12.12 -15.10
CA SER A 25 3.89 13.17 -16.12
C SER A 25 4.18 12.64 -17.53
N SER A 26 4.61 11.38 -17.67
CA SER A 26 5.03 10.79 -18.96
C SER A 26 3.88 10.22 -19.80
N GLY A 27 2.64 10.27 -19.32
CA GLY A 27 1.45 9.83 -20.05
C GLY A 27 1.19 8.31 -20.01
N ILE A 28 2.13 7.51 -19.47
CA ILE A 28 1.94 6.06 -19.25
C ILE A 28 0.74 5.79 -18.31
N PHE A 29 0.41 6.74 -17.44
CA PHE A 29 -0.74 6.72 -16.54
C PHE A 29 -1.89 7.65 -16.98
N SER A 30 -2.09 7.82 -18.29
CA SER A 30 -3.25 8.56 -18.83
C SER A 30 -4.56 7.75 -18.74
N THR A 31 -5.68 8.44 -18.58
CA THR A 31 -7.04 7.88 -18.65
C THR A 31 -7.63 7.84 -20.07
N ASP A 32 -6.91 8.35 -21.07
CA ASP A 32 -7.42 8.57 -22.42
C ASP A 32 -7.40 7.29 -23.28
N HIS A 33 -6.50 6.35 -22.96
CA HIS A 33 -6.38 5.08 -23.67
C HIS A 33 -6.54 3.88 -22.71
N PRO A 34 -7.15 2.77 -23.16
CA PRO A 34 -7.36 1.60 -22.32
C PRO A 34 -6.07 1.04 -21.69
N VAL A 35 -4.98 1.02 -22.44
CA VAL A 35 -3.68 0.50 -21.97
C VAL A 35 -3.09 1.39 -20.89
N THR A 36 -3.09 2.70 -21.08
CA THR A 36 -2.55 3.64 -20.09
C THR A 36 -3.42 3.70 -18.84
N LEU A 37 -4.75 3.55 -19.00
CA LEU A 37 -5.67 3.44 -17.89
C LEU A 37 -5.39 2.17 -17.08
N GLN A 38 -5.20 1.04 -17.75
CA GLN A 38 -4.86 -0.22 -17.09
C GLN A 38 -3.53 -0.11 -16.32
N ASN A 39 -2.50 0.51 -16.91
CA ASN A 39 -1.22 0.76 -16.26
C ASN A 39 -1.39 1.61 -15.00
N LYS A 40 -2.16 2.70 -15.08
CA LYS A 40 -2.45 3.57 -13.94
C LYS A 40 -3.14 2.81 -12.82
N VAL A 41 -4.21 2.08 -13.13
CA VAL A 41 -4.98 1.33 -12.14
C VAL A 41 -4.13 0.25 -11.48
N PHE A 42 -3.35 -0.49 -12.26
CA PHE A 42 -2.45 -1.52 -11.74
C PHE A 42 -1.39 -0.92 -10.80
N TRP A 43 -0.77 0.19 -11.21
CA TRP A 43 0.21 0.90 -10.40
C TRP A 43 -0.39 1.42 -9.08
N ASP A 44 -1.52 2.14 -9.15
CA ASP A 44 -2.17 2.74 -7.98
C ASP A 44 -2.56 1.66 -6.96
N ILE A 45 -3.15 0.54 -7.39
CA ILE A 45 -3.51 -0.55 -6.48
C ILE A 45 -2.26 -1.21 -5.87
N THR A 46 -1.23 -1.46 -6.69
CA THR A 46 0.02 -2.10 -6.23
C THR A 46 0.76 -1.23 -5.22
N LEU A 47 0.85 0.07 -5.47
CA LEU A 47 1.56 1.02 -4.62
C LEU A 47 0.88 1.19 -3.27
N ASN A 48 -0.46 1.35 -3.26
CA ASN A 48 -1.23 1.64 -2.05
C ASN A 48 -1.55 0.39 -1.21
N PHE A 49 -1.88 -0.74 -1.83
CA PHE A 49 -2.31 -1.95 -1.10
C PHE A 49 -1.26 -3.06 -1.04
N ARG A 50 -0.10 -2.88 -1.71
CA ARG A 50 1.07 -3.77 -1.63
C ARG A 50 0.75 -5.26 -1.88
N ARG A 51 -0.15 -5.53 -2.83
CA ARG A 51 -0.62 -6.88 -3.16
C ARG A 51 0.42 -7.72 -3.91
N ARG A 52 0.30 -9.04 -3.78
CA ARG A 52 1.21 -10.02 -4.37
C ARG A 52 0.99 -10.13 -5.88
N GLY A 53 1.74 -9.34 -6.65
CA GLY A 53 1.85 -9.50 -8.11
C GLY A 53 0.51 -9.52 -8.86
N GLN A 54 0.50 -10.08 -10.07
CA GLN A 54 -0.71 -10.16 -10.89
C GLN A 54 -1.78 -11.12 -10.32
N GLU A 55 -1.36 -12.22 -9.69
CA GLU A 55 -2.27 -13.22 -9.12
C GLU A 55 -3.17 -12.62 -8.03
N GLY A 56 -2.59 -11.84 -7.11
CA GLY A 56 -3.35 -11.20 -6.04
C GLY A 56 -4.23 -10.04 -6.48
N LEU A 57 -4.04 -9.56 -7.70
CA LEU A 57 -4.81 -8.47 -8.30
C LEU A 57 -5.93 -8.99 -9.22
N ALA A 58 -5.77 -10.18 -9.81
CA ALA A 58 -6.70 -10.74 -10.79
C ALA A 58 -8.10 -10.99 -10.20
N ASP A 59 -8.18 -11.42 -8.94
CA ASP A 59 -9.44 -11.76 -8.27
C ASP A 59 -10.11 -10.56 -7.56
N LEU A 60 -9.49 -9.37 -7.60
CA LEU A 60 -10.05 -8.19 -6.94
C LEU A 60 -11.30 -7.70 -7.65
N LYS A 61 -12.37 -7.57 -6.88
CA LYS A 61 -13.67 -7.06 -7.33
C LYS A 61 -13.92 -5.70 -6.71
N LYS A 62 -14.94 -4.98 -7.20
CA LYS A 62 -15.39 -3.73 -6.56
C LYS A 62 -15.76 -3.94 -5.08
N THR A 63 -16.31 -5.10 -4.75
CA THR A 63 -16.67 -5.50 -3.38
C THR A 63 -15.47 -5.83 -2.49
N SER A 64 -14.27 -5.96 -3.06
CA SER A 64 -13.01 -6.13 -2.31
C SER A 64 -12.52 -4.83 -1.68
N TYR A 65 -13.22 -3.72 -1.93
CA TYR A 65 -12.92 -2.41 -1.37
C TYR A 65 -14.17 -1.84 -0.66
N ALA A 66 -13.93 -1.15 0.44
CA ALA A 66 -14.91 -0.27 1.08
C ALA A 66 -14.46 1.18 0.92
N LYS A 67 -15.44 2.10 0.92
CA LYS A 67 -15.23 3.53 0.78
C LYS A 67 -15.74 4.30 2.00
N PRO A 68 -15.05 4.21 3.16
CA PRO A 68 -15.38 4.99 4.34
C PRO A 68 -15.02 6.48 4.19
N LYS A 69 -15.45 7.27 5.18
CA LYS A 69 -15.02 8.65 5.41
C LYS A 69 -14.15 8.70 6.67
N ASP A 70 -13.14 9.55 6.67
CA ASP A 70 -12.35 9.85 7.87
C ASP A 70 -13.05 10.89 8.76
N ASP A 71 -12.40 11.26 9.87
CA ASP A 71 -12.92 12.22 10.85
C ASP A 71 -13.06 13.64 10.29
N THR A 72 -12.39 13.94 9.17
CA THR A 72 -12.52 15.20 8.44
C THR A 72 -13.63 15.15 7.39
N GLY A 73 -14.24 13.98 7.19
CA GLY A 73 -15.27 13.73 6.18
C GLY A 73 -14.72 13.36 4.80
N GLN A 74 -13.39 13.23 4.65
CA GLN A 74 -12.75 12.88 3.40
C GLN A 74 -12.89 11.39 3.12
N GLU A 75 -13.31 11.06 1.90
CA GLU A 75 -13.48 9.69 1.47
C GLU A 75 -12.13 9.05 1.15
N TYR A 76 -11.93 7.82 1.62
CA TYR A 76 -10.77 7.00 1.29
C TYR A 76 -11.20 5.58 0.93
N TYR A 77 -10.30 4.84 0.28
CA TYR A 77 -10.54 3.43 -0.03
C TYR A 77 -9.78 2.55 0.94
N LYS A 78 -10.47 1.59 1.55
CA LYS A 78 -9.86 0.52 2.34
C LYS A 78 -10.13 -0.82 1.69
N MET A 79 -9.18 -1.72 1.78
CA MET A 79 -9.35 -3.10 1.32
C MET A 79 -10.16 -3.88 2.35
N THR A 80 -11.13 -4.67 1.90
CA THR A 80 -11.93 -5.57 2.74
C THR A 80 -11.62 -7.04 2.50
N TYR A 81 -10.79 -7.32 1.49
CA TYR A 81 -10.41 -8.67 1.08
C TYR A 81 -8.97 -9.00 1.48
N ASN A 82 -8.83 -10.01 2.34
CA ASN A 82 -7.52 -10.59 2.68
C ASN A 82 -7.32 -11.89 1.89
N GLU A 83 -6.19 -11.97 1.18
CA GLU A 83 -5.71 -13.23 0.60
C GLU A 83 -5.36 -14.19 1.74
N CYS A 84 -5.70 -15.47 1.62
CA CYS A 84 -5.17 -16.47 2.55
C CYS A 84 -3.64 -16.52 2.44
N ASP A 85 -2.95 -16.44 3.59
CA ASP A 85 -1.50 -16.55 3.61
C ASP A 85 -1.03 -17.94 3.13
N LYS A 86 0.04 -17.96 2.33
CA LYS A 86 0.63 -19.20 1.76
C LYS A 86 1.04 -20.23 2.84
N THR A 87 1.10 -19.85 4.11
CA THR A 87 1.47 -20.72 5.24
C THR A 87 0.30 -21.25 6.06
N HIS A 88 -0.95 -20.89 5.74
CA HIS A 88 -2.12 -21.44 6.44
C HIS A 88 -3.20 -21.88 5.44
N HIS A 89 -3.50 -23.18 5.43
CA HIS A 89 -4.65 -23.76 4.71
C HIS A 89 -6.00 -23.43 5.40
N GLY A 90 -6.21 -22.18 5.80
CA GLY A 90 -7.41 -21.74 6.49
C GLY A 90 -7.59 -20.23 6.41
N VAL A 91 -8.86 -19.80 6.37
CA VAL A 91 -9.26 -18.39 6.38
C VAL A 91 -8.77 -17.75 7.68
N ASP A 92 -7.77 -16.87 7.60
CA ASP A 92 -7.23 -16.20 8.79
C ASP A 92 -8.07 -14.97 9.12
N SER A 93 -8.96 -15.12 10.10
CA SER A 93 -9.89 -14.07 10.55
C SER A 93 -9.24 -13.03 11.46
N LYS A 94 -7.91 -12.93 11.55
CA LYS A 94 -7.24 -12.05 12.52
C LYS A 94 -6.01 -11.36 11.95
N GLU A 95 -6.22 -10.24 11.26
CA GLU A 95 -5.11 -9.36 10.87
C GLU A 95 -5.33 -7.86 11.10
N ASN A 96 -6.25 -7.47 12.00
CA ASN A 96 -6.37 -6.07 12.43
C ASN A 96 -5.10 -5.54 13.16
N SER A 97 -4.17 -6.40 13.59
CA SER A 97 -3.01 -5.99 14.39
C SER A 97 -1.83 -5.43 13.58
N ARG A 98 -1.77 -5.67 12.26
CA ARG A 98 -0.67 -5.17 11.42
C ARG A 98 -0.92 -3.72 10.97
N ASP A 99 -2.17 -3.36 10.70
CA ASP A 99 -2.56 -1.99 10.31
C ASP A 99 -2.43 -1.01 11.48
N GLU A 100 -2.78 -1.41 12.70
CA GLU A 100 -2.55 -0.61 13.92
C GLU A 100 -1.07 -0.28 14.13
N ARG A 101 -0.15 -1.19 13.77
CA ARG A 101 1.30 -0.92 13.88
C ARG A 101 1.80 0.12 12.88
N LEU A 102 1.21 0.20 11.69
CA LEU A 102 1.60 1.20 10.68
C LEU A 102 1.07 2.59 11.04
N LEU A 103 -0.15 2.65 11.58
CA LEU A 103 -0.72 3.89 12.12
C LEU A 103 0.10 4.40 13.31
N ASN A 104 0.42 3.55 14.28
CA ASN A 104 1.24 3.93 15.43
C ASN A 104 2.66 4.38 15.01
N LEU A 105 3.25 3.77 13.97
CA LEU A 105 4.56 4.18 13.45
C LEU A 105 4.51 5.56 12.78
N LEU A 106 3.41 5.88 12.09
CA LEU A 106 3.20 7.20 11.50
C LEU A 106 2.93 8.25 12.59
N GLU A 107 2.16 7.93 13.62
CA GLU A 107 1.94 8.80 14.78
C GLU A 107 3.24 9.06 15.56
N ASP A 108 4.08 8.03 15.76
CA ASP A 108 5.40 8.16 16.38
C ASP A 108 6.37 9.01 15.54
N GLN A 109 6.23 9.03 14.21
CA GLN A 109 7.00 9.89 13.32
C GLN A 109 6.48 11.34 13.28
N ILE A 110 5.18 11.56 13.46
CA ILE A 110 4.57 12.89 13.48
C ILE A 110 4.79 13.56 14.86
N GLY A 111 4.85 12.77 15.94
CA GLY A 111 5.10 13.24 17.32
C GLY A 111 6.48 13.84 17.58
N GLN A 112 7.39 13.87 16.60
CA GLN A 112 8.71 14.51 16.72
C GLN A 112 8.78 15.95 16.16
N TYR A 113 7.72 16.48 15.55
CA TYR A 113 7.67 17.90 15.16
C TYR A 113 6.90 18.71 16.20
N ASP A 114 7.64 19.24 17.18
CA ASP A 114 7.18 20.19 18.19
C ASP A 114 6.61 21.44 17.51
N VAL A 115 5.30 21.68 17.66
CA VAL A 115 4.65 22.94 17.29
C VAL A 115 5.01 23.99 18.36
N LYS A 116 6.27 24.41 18.34
CA LYS A 116 6.80 25.60 19.02
C LYS A 116 7.78 26.31 18.10
N ASN A 117 7.23 26.99 17.09
CA ASN A 117 7.69 28.26 16.54
C ASN A 117 7.05 28.46 15.17
N ILE A 118 5.96 29.24 15.14
CA ILE A 118 5.79 30.53 14.42
C ILE A 118 4.36 30.99 14.69
#